data_AF-A0A800JZS3-F1
#
_entry.id   AF-A0A800JZS3-F1
#
_cell.length_a   1.000
_cell.length_b   1.000
_cell.length_c   1.000
_cell.angle_alpha   90.00
_cell.angle_beta   90.00
_cell.angle_gamma   90.00
#
_symmetry.space_group_name_H-M   'P 1'
#
loop_
_entity.id
_entity.type
_entity.pdbx_description
1 polymer ?
#
loop_
_entity_poly.entity_id
_entity_poly.type
_entity_poly.pdbx_seq_one_letter_code
_entity_poly.pdbx_strand_id
1 'polypeptide(L)'
;MTRTALISWLAVTLCGACFYACGSAETDSSGASATVGKCSYGNIFSGLSECKQYTGSDWTAEAAQADCQAGGGSAPPSGTWSAKAACVVDPTLGSCPVIPPDGPEFVIEIGGSDRRDCTASAHACTAFLRGTFIASEDNCPGYSQAPQACDDATVFQWPTQTCVPALEGEPPGATHGEVCTWNLISGSTEEGRSYADYGSCEIVYTNRPYYPLPAWEEPPAEDPRYDDEAWLAESNWVASQVRSSACSCCHSDVATLGSARWSIDAGPGWVDTMSEEGLALFAGHTDSSTLGAFADPEDNNGFDRINSAMPTTDVERMLAFFQGELEHRSVTDAYLESLPDIGGPLILQRDYVPGTCGAGEGLDGDGNLIWNGGEARYLYVLSADAANPGLPPNLHLPVGTLWLA
;
A
#
# COMPACT_ATOMS: atom_id res chain seq x y z
N MET A 1 -7.21 3.76 -80.00
CA MET A 1 -5.95 3.01 -79.89
C MET A 1 -6.02 2.17 -78.62
N THR A 2 -6.68 1.00 -78.61
CA THR A 2 -6.15 -0.34 -78.99
C THR A 2 -4.85 -0.77 -78.29
N ARG A 3 -5.00 -1.62 -77.26
CA ARG A 3 -4.40 -2.97 -77.23
C ARG A 3 -5.25 -3.91 -76.34
N THR A 4 -5.22 -5.20 -76.64
CA THR A 4 -6.25 -6.18 -76.24
C THR A 4 -5.62 -7.54 -75.86
N ALA A 5 -6.14 -8.17 -74.80
CA ALA A 5 -5.92 -9.57 -74.34
C ALA A 5 -7.04 -9.90 -73.29
N LEU A 6 -7.76 -11.03 -73.20
CA LEU A 6 -7.85 -12.30 -73.97
C LEU A 6 -6.63 -13.25 -73.83
N ILE A 7 -6.73 -14.55 -73.47
CA ILE A 7 -7.85 -15.52 -73.27
C ILE A 7 -7.42 -16.65 -72.28
N SER A 8 -8.38 -17.47 -71.81
CA SER A 8 -8.31 -18.80 -71.13
C SER A 8 -8.54 -18.79 -69.61
N TRP A 9 -9.58 -19.40 -69.00
CA TRP A 9 -10.24 -20.74 -69.11
C TRP A 9 -9.47 -21.94 -68.54
N LEU A 10 -9.77 -22.29 -67.28
CA LEU A 10 -10.12 -23.60 -66.68
C LEU A 10 -9.92 -23.48 -65.14
N ALA A 11 -10.52 -24.20 -64.21
CA ALA A 11 -11.77 -24.95 -64.05
C ALA A 11 -11.55 -25.86 -62.80
N VAL A 12 -12.50 -25.86 -61.86
CA VAL A 12 -12.80 -26.96 -60.90
C VAL A 12 -11.75 -27.30 -59.81
N THR A 13 -12.04 -26.77 -58.61
CA THR A 13 -12.19 -27.51 -57.34
C THR A 13 -11.08 -28.44 -56.82
N LEU A 14 -10.52 -28.09 -55.64
CA LEU A 14 -10.25 -29.07 -54.57
C LEU A 14 -10.35 -28.43 -53.17
N CYS A 15 -10.59 -29.25 -52.15
CA CYS A 15 -10.79 -28.85 -50.75
C CYS A 15 -9.59 -28.11 -50.13
N GLY A 16 -9.89 -27.19 -49.21
CA GLY A 16 -8.92 -26.59 -48.29
C GLY A 16 -9.62 -25.83 -47.18
N ALA A 17 -9.87 -26.49 -46.04
CA ALA A 17 -10.41 -25.83 -44.86
C ALA A 17 -9.31 -25.00 -44.20
N CYS A 18 -9.27 -23.69 -44.49
CA CYS A 18 -8.43 -22.75 -43.75
C CYS A 18 -9.05 -22.47 -42.39
N PHE A 19 -8.76 -23.35 -41.42
CA PHE A 19 -8.76 -22.93 -40.02
C PHE A 19 -7.76 -21.77 -39.89
N TYR A 20 -8.25 -20.60 -39.47
CA TYR A 20 -7.38 -19.57 -38.91
C TYR A 20 -6.89 -20.08 -37.56
N ALA A 21 -5.80 -20.84 -37.58
CA ALA A 21 -5.02 -21.06 -36.38
C ALA A 21 -4.40 -19.71 -36.01
N CYS A 22 -4.86 -19.11 -34.91
CA CYS A 22 -4.04 -18.13 -34.21
C CYS A 22 -2.74 -18.85 -33.86
N GLY A 23 -1.64 -18.43 -34.46
CA GLY A 23 -0.33 -18.88 -34.05
C GLY A 23 -0.10 -18.39 -32.62
N SER A 24 -0.26 -19.29 -31.65
CA SER A 24 0.40 -19.15 -30.37
C SER A 24 1.88 -18.94 -30.66
N ALA A 25 2.42 -17.78 -30.31
CA ALA A 25 3.84 -17.62 -30.24
C ALA A 25 4.33 -18.59 -29.16
N GLU A 26 4.95 -19.69 -29.57
CA GLU A 26 5.71 -20.54 -28.67
C GLU A 26 6.88 -19.69 -28.16
N THR A 27 6.70 -19.06 -26.99
CA THR A 27 7.83 -18.57 -26.20
C THR A 27 8.62 -19.79 -25.78
N ASP A 28 9.79 -19.96 -26.38
CA ASP A 28 10.72 -21.06 -26.15
C ASP A 28 11.06 -21.18 -24.66
N SER A 29 10.41 -22.12 -23.98
CA SER A 29 10.71 -22.52 -22.60
C SER A 29 11.96 -23.40 -22.58
N SER A 30 13.11 -22.84 -22.99
CA SER A 30 14.40 -23.54 -22.98
C SER A 30 15.59 -22.62 -22.71
N GLY A 31 15.47 -21.81 -21.64
CA GLY A 31 16.54 -20.94 -21.17
C GLY A 31 16.47 -20.70 -19.67
N ALA A 32 16.76 -21.73 -18.86
CA ALA A 32 16.97 -21.52 -17.43
C ALA A 32 18.19 -20.61 -17.23
N SER A 33 17.96 -19.31 -17.02
CA SER A 33 19.05 -18.37 -16.74
C SER A 33 19.85 -18.86 -15.53
N ALA A 34 21.17 -18.74 -15.60
CA ALA A 34 22.05 -19.24 -14.56
C ALA A 34 21.79 -18.48 -13.24
N THR A 35 21.28 -19.18 -12.23
CA THR A 35 20.99 -18.61 -10.91
C THR A 35 22.22 -17.91 -10.32
N VAL A 36 22.13 -16.60 -10.13
CA VAL A 36 23.20 -15.78 -9.55
C VAL A 36 23.35 -16.09 -8.05
N GLY A 37 22.21 -16.31 -7.38
CA GLY A 37 22.11 -16.80 -6.02
C GLY A 37 20.67 -16.70 -5.52
N LYS A 38 20.51 -16.75 -4.20
CA LYS A 38 19.21 -16.61 -3.53
C LYS A 38 19.29 -15.80 -2.25
N CYS A 39 18.16 -15.21 -1.88
CA CYS A 39 17.90 -14.64 -0.58
C CYS A 39 16.81 -15.48 0.11
N SER A 40 17.05 -15.94 1.33
CA SER A 40 16.02 -16.59 2.16
C SER A 40 15.64 -15.70 3.34
N TYR A 41 14.35 -15.49 3.54
CA TYR A 41 13.81 -14.57 4.56
C TYR A 41 12.40 -14.99 5.01
N GLY A 42 11.90 -14.43 6.11
CA GLY A 42 10.48 -14.51 6.46
C GLY A 42 9.75 -13.30 5.88
N ASN A 43 8.66 -13.53 5.14
CA ASN A 43 7.81 -12.46 4.60
C ASN A 43 7.18 -11.67 5.75
N ILE A 44 7.35 -10.34 5.77
CA ILE A 44 6.88 -9.49 6.87
C ILE A 44 5.36 -9.37 7.00
N PHE A 45 4.60 -9.65 5.92
CA PHE A 45 3.13 -9.55 5.91
C PHE A 45 2.43 -10.88 6.22
N SER A 46 2.95 -11.99 5.69
CA SER A 46 2.35 -13.32 5.86
C SER A 46 3.00 -14.17 6.94
N GLY A 47 4.21 -13.80 7.40
CA GLY A 47 5.04 -14.63 8.29
C GLY A 47 5.59 -15.89 7.64
N LEU A 48 5.30 -16.14 6.36
CA LEU A 48 5.73 -17.33 5.63
C LEU A 48 7.21 -17.24 5.27
N SER A 49 7.90 -18.38 5.28
CA SER A 49 9.27 -18.47 4.76
C SER A 49 9.26 -18.31 3.24
N GLU A 50 9.95 -17.29 2.73
CA GLU A 50 10.11 -17.04 1.30
C GLU A 50 11.57 -17.21 0.86
N CYS A 51 11.75 -17.44 -0.43
CA CYS A 51 13.06 -17.43 -1.05
C CYS A 51 13.03 -16.72 -2.40
N LYS A 52 13.70 -15.57 -2.50
CA LYS A 52 13.90 -14.82 -3.75
C LYS A 52 15.13 -15.38 -4.47
N GLN A 53 14.91 -16.02 -5.63
CA GLN A 53 15.95 -16.47 -6.54
C GLN A 53 16.23 -15.39 -7.58
N TYR A 54 17.50 -15.03 -7.74
CA TYR A 54 17.94 -14.00 -8.68
C TYR A 54 18.23 -14.63 -10.04
N THR A 55 17.46 -14.23 -11.06
CA THR A 55 17.41 -14.84 -12.41
C THR A 55 17.66 -13.80 -13.52
N GLY A 56 17.69 -14.21 -14.78
CA GLY A 56 18.15 -13.33 -15.86
C GLY A 56 19.68 -13.07 -15.83
N SER A 57 20.17 -12.24 -16.76
CA SER A 57 21.60 -11.91 -16.91
C SER A 57 22.04 -10.67 -16.13
N ASP A 58 21.09 -9.89 -15.65
CA ASP A 58 21.30 -8.48 -15.31
C ASP A 58 21.68 -8.29 -13.84
N TRP A 59 21.57 -9.36 -13.04
CA TRP A 59 22.13 -9.42 -11.69
C TRP A 59 23.63 -9.74 -11.70
N THR A 60 24.41 -8.93 -11.00
CA THR A 60 25.70 -9.36 -10.44
C THR A 60 25.50 -10.02 -9.08
N ALA A 61 26.46 -10.84 -8.63
CA ALA A 61 26.37 -11.47 -7.31
C ALA A 61 26.40 -10.43 -6.18
N GLU A 62 27.13 -9.34 -6.39
CA GLU A 62 27.27 -8.21 -5.48
C GLU A 62 25.95 -7.40 -5.40
N ALA A 63 25.30 -7.13 -6.54
CA ALA A 63 24.01 -6.43 -6.56
C ALA A 63 22.88 -7.29 -5.96
N ALA A 64 22.84 -8.59 -6.27
CA ALA A 64 21.86 -9.52 -5.70
C ALA A 64 22.06 -9.70 -4.19
N GLN A 65 23.30 -9.71 -3.70
CA GLN A 65 23.58 -9.69 -2.27
C GLN A 65 23.13 -8.38 -1.61
N ALA A 66 23.39 -7.23 -2.23
CA ALA A 66 22.98 -5.93 -1.71
C ALA A 66 21.45 -5.81 -1.62
N ASP A 67 20.71 -6.22 -2.66
CA ASP A 67 19.25 -6.31 -2.65
C ASP A 67 18.74 -7.24 -1.53
N CYS A 68 19.34 -8.43 -1.38
CA CYS A 68 18.98 -9.37 -0.30
C CYS A 68 19.18 -8.78 1.11
N GLN A 69 20.22 -7.96 1.30
CA GLN A 69 20.55 -7.35 2.58
C GLN A 69 19.75 -6.07 2.88
N ALA A 70 19.43 -5.29 1.85
CA ALA A 70 18.52 -4.15 1.94
C ALA A 70 17.06 -4.58 2.17
N GLY A 71 16.67 -5.76 1.66
CA GLY A 71 15.28 -6.20 1.65
C GLY A 71 14.45 -5.46 0.60
N GLY A 72 13.14 -5.39 0.81
CA GLY A 72 12.21 -4.67 -0.06
C GLY A 72 10.92 -5.44 -0.31
N GLY A 73 9.82 -4.71 -0.48
CA GLY A 73 8.48 -5.30 -0.62
C GLY A 73 8.10 -6.11 0.62
N SER A 74 8.09 -7.44 0.49
CA SER A 74 7.84 -8.38 1.60
C SER A 74 9.10 -8.80 2.37
N ALA A 75 10.30 -8.52 1.87
CA ALA A 75 11.55 -8.97 2.47
C ALA A 75 12.09 -7.97 3.51
N PRO A 76 12.42 -8.40 4.74
CA PRO A 76 13.04 -7.55 5.76
C PRO A 76 14.52 -7.25 5.43
N PRO A 77 15.11 -6.17 6.00
CA PRO A 77 16.53 -5.82 5.88
C PRO A 77 17.42 -6.75 6.73
N SER A 78 17.36 -8.05 6.47
CA SER A 78 18.14 -9.10 7.15
C SER A 78 18.16 -10.43 6.39
N GLY A 79 17.90 -10.42 5.08
CA GLY A 79 17.84 -11.60 4.25
C GLY A 79 19.12 -12.43 4.23
N THR A 80 18.99 -13.76 4.27
CA THR A 80 20.13 -14.68 4.22
C THR A 80 20.53 -14.95 2.77
N TRP A 81 21.60 -14.28 2.33
CA TRP A 81 22.19 -14.46 1.00
C TRP A 81 22.89 -15.81 0.84
N SER A 82 22.81 -16.42 -0.34
CA SER A 82 23.62 -17.57 -0.75
C SER A 82 23.91 -17.53 -2.25
N ALA A 83 25.14 -17.17 -2.60
CA ALA A 83 25.60 -17.12 -3.99
C ALA A 83 25.56 -18.50 -4.68
N LYS A 84 25.13 -18.53 -5.96
CA LYS A 84 25.04 -19.73 -6.81
C LYS A 84 24.19 -20.87 -6.23
N ALA A 85 23.28 -20.56 -5.31
CA ALA A 85 22.33 -21.50 -4.76
C ALA A 85 20.91 -21.23 -5.32
N ALA A 86 20.18 -22.30 -5.63
CA ALA A 86 18.77 -22.22 -6.00
C ALA A 86 17.86 -22.19 -4.76
N CYS A 87 16.68 -21.59 -4.93
CA CYS A 87 15.63 -21.68 -3.92
C CYS A 87 15.11 -23.10 -3.79
N VAL A 88 14.89 -23.50 -2.53
CA VAL A 88 14.30 -24.78 -2.14
C VAL A 88 13.46 -24.45 -0.93
N VAL A 89 12.15 -24.53 -1.10
CA VAL A 89 11.16 -24.24 -0.06
C VAL A 89 10.18 -25.40 -0.08
N ASP A 90 10.08 -26.10 1.05
CA ASP A 90 9.23 -27.29 1.22
C ASP A 90 8.67 -27.28 2.66
N PRO A 91 7.34 -27.28 2.85
CA PRO A 91 6.30 -27.21 1.83
C PRO A 91 6.25 -25.84 1.14
N THR A 92 5.83 -25.82 -0.13
CA THR A 92 5.60 -24.60 -0.93
C THR A 92 4.13 -24.46 -1.33
N LEU A 93 3.60 -23.23 -1.27
CA LEU A 93 2.30 -22.83 -1.81
C LEU A 93 2.38 -22.59 -3.33
N GLY A 94 3.56 -22.30 -3.85
CA GLY A 94 3.80 -21.98 -5.25
C GLY A 94 4.99 -21.04 -5.43
N SER A 95 5.16 -20.55 -6.66
CA SER A 95 6.19 -19.58 -6.99
C SER A 95 5.63 -18.37 -7.73
N CYS A 96 6.40 -17.28 -7.73
CA CYS A 96 6.08 -16.02 -8.37
C CYS A 96 7.27 -15.53 -9.20
N PRO A 97 7.39 -15.91 -10.49
CA PRO A 97 8.28 -15.25 -11.43
C PRO A 97 7.83 -13.81 -11.69
N VAL A 98 8.79 -12.89 -11.60
CA VAL A 98 8.63 -11.45 -11.82
C VAL A 98 9.62 -11.00 -12.88
N ILE A 99 9.11 -10.33 -13.92
CA ILE A 99 9.89 -9.76 -15.01
C ILE A 99 9.56 -8.24 -15.03
N PRO A 100 10.34 -7.41 -14.32
CA PRO A 100 10.14 -5.97 -14.33
C PRO A 100 10.43 -5.38 -15.73
N PRO A 101 9.73 -4.33 -16.17
CA PRO A 101 9.98 -3.72 -17.48
C PRO A 101 11.35 -3.03 -17.58
N ASP A 102 11.82 -2.46 -16.47
CA ASP A 102 13.05 -1.66 -16.38
C ASP A 102 13.97 -2.17 -15.24
N GLY A 103 13.97 -3.48 -14.97
CA GLY A 103 14.73 -4.06 -13.86
C GLY A 103 14.99 -5.56 -13.99
N PRO A 104 15.94 -6.10 -13.20
CA PRO A 104 16.40 -7.47 -13.34
C PRO A 104 15.39 -8.49 -12.79
N GLU A 105 15.29 -9.64 -13.47
CA GLU A 105 14.31 -10.70 -13.19
C GLU A 105 14.54 -11.42 -11.85
N PHE A 106 13.48 -11.93 -11.24
CA PHE A 106 13.58 -12.83 -10.09
C PHE A 106 12.38 -13.77 -9.98
N VAL A 107 12.51 -14.81 -9.17
CA VAL A 107 11.43 -15.73 -8.80
C VAL A 107 11.34 -15.80 -7.28
N ILE A 108 10.16 -15.61 -6.69
CA ILE A 108 9.94 -15.87 -5.26
C ILE A 108 9.28 -17.24 -5.10
N GLU A 109 9.94 -18.15 -4.39
CA GLU A 109 9.34 -19.39 -3.87
C GLU A 109 8.64 -19.09 -2.54
N ILE A 110 7.35 -19.42 -2.43
CA ILE A 110 6.49 -19.04 -1.31
C ILE A 110 6.20 -20.27 -0.43
N GLY A 111 6.72 -20.28 0.79
CA GLY A 111 6.58 -21.41 1.71
C GLY A 111 5.21 -21.53 2.35
N GLY A 112 4.84 -22.75 2.74
CA GLY A 112 3.58 -23.05 3.42
C GLY A 112 2.87 -24.26 2.85
N SER A 113 1.88 -24.75 3.59
CA SER A 113 0.98 -25.85 3.20
C SER A 113 -0.50 -25.58 3.53
N ASP A 114 -0.84 -24.41 4.07
CA ASP A 114 -2.22 -24.05 4.38
C ASP A 114 -2.91 -23.48 3.15
N ARG A 115 -4.04 -24.09 2.77
CA ARG A 115 -4.85 -23.68 1.62
C ARG A 115 -5.45 -22.28 1.76
N ARG A 116 -5.55 -21.76 2.98
CA ARG A 116 -6.05 -20.41 3.25
C ARG A 116 -5.09 -19.33 2.73
N ASP A 117 -3.80 -19.64 2.66
CA ASP A 117 -2.75 -18.70 2.25
C ASP A 117 -2.59 -18.62 0.72
N CYS A 118 -3.17 -19.56 -0.04
CA CYS A 118 -3.07 -19.60 -1.51
C CYS A 118 -3.63 -18.33 -2.18
N THR A 119 -4.80 -17.85 -1.74
CA THR A 119 -5.43 -16.62 -2.28
C THR A 119 -4.54 -15.39 -2.04
N ALA A 120 -4.03 -15.23 -0.81
CA ALA A 120 -3.17 -14.11 -0.45
C ALA A 120 -1.84 -14.16 -1.21
N SER A 121 -1.24 -15.35 -1.34
CA SER A 121 0.01 -15.55 -2.09
C SER A 121 -0.16 -15.24 -3.58
N ALA A 122 -1.26 -15.71 -4.19
CA ALA A 122 -1.59 -15.42 -5.58
C ALA A 122 -1.80 -13.92 -5.80
N HIS A 123 -2.58 -13.27 -4.93
CA HIS A 123 -2.82 -11.84 -5.00
C HIS A 123 -1.53 -11.02 -4.81
N ALA A 124 -0.70 -11.36 -3.83
CA ALA A 124 0.56 -10.66 -3.59
C ALA A 124 1.51 -10.75 -4.80
N CYS A 125 1.58 -11.92 -5.42
CA CYS A 125 2.33 -12.12 -6.65
C CYS A 125 1.80 -11.25 -7.80
N THR A 126 0.50 -11.34 -8.11
CA THR A 126 -0.05 -10.73 -9.33
C THR A 126 -0.33 -9.23 -9.19
N ALA A 127 -0.76 -8.76 -8.01
CA ALA A 127 -1.18 -7.37 -7.80
C ALA A 127 -0.03 -6.47 -7.33
N PHE A 128 0.77 -6.91 -6.36
CA PHE A 128 1.86 -6.08 -5.80
C PHE A 128 3.17 -6.28 -6.55
N LEU A 129 3.58 -7.53 -6.79
CA LEU A 129 4.84 -7.81 -7.50
C LEU A 129 4.70 -7.78 -9.03
N ARG A 130 3.46 -7.75 -9.56
CA ARG A 130 3.16 -7.84 -11.00
C ARG A 130 3.76 -9.08 -11.69
N GLY A 131 3.95 -10.15 -10.91
CA GLY A 131 4.43 -11.44 -11.38
C GLY A 131 3.31 -12.36 -11.86
N THR A 132 3.69 -13.59 -12.23
CA THR A 132 2.75 -14.68 -12.54
C THR A 132 2.73 -15.68 -11.41
N PHE A 133 1.58 -15.95 -10.78
CA PHE A 133 1.52 -16.96 -9.72
C PHE A 133 1.43 -18.37 -10.31
N ILE A 134 2.36 -19.24 -9.91
CA ILE A 134 2.41 -20.66 -10.29
C ILE A 134 2.15 -21.48 -9.02
N ALA A 135 0.91 -21.91 -8.82
CA ALA A 135 0.54 -22.69 -7.64
C ALA A 135 1.23 -24.05 -7.56
N SER A 136 1.52 -24.46 -6.32
CA SER A 136 1.86 -25.84 -5.96
C SER A 136 0.67 -26.77 -6.22
N GLU A 137 0.87 -27.86 -6.95
CA GLU A 137 -0.17 -28.87 -7.22
C GLU A 137 -0.64 -29.58 -5.94
N ASP A 138 0.25 -29.77 -4.96
CA ASP A 138 -0.05 -30.44 -3.70
C ASP A 138 -0.82 -29.52 -2.74
N ASN A 139 -0.29 -28.30 -2.53
CA ASN A 139 -0.77 -27.39 -1.49
C ASN A 139 -1.83 -26.41 -2.00
N CYS A 140 -1.72 -25.87 -3.22
CA CYS A 140 -2.64 -24.89 -3.80
C CYS A 140 -3.30 -25.32 -5.14
N PRO A 141 -3.79 -26.57 -5.31
CA PRO A 141 -4.36 -27.03 -6.57
C PRO A 141 -5.54 -26.15 -7.03
N GLY A 142 -5.45 -25.63 -8.26
CA GLY A 142 -6.47 -24.80 -8.89
C GLY A 142 -6.26 -23.28 -8.78
N TYR A 143 -5.29 -22.81 -7.98
CA TYR A 143 -5.00 -21.38 -7.83
C TYR A 143 -4.03 -20.86 -8.91
N SER A 144 -4.45 -20.83 -10.17
CA SER A 144 -3.61 -20.28 -11.28
C SER A 144 -3.80 -18.78 -11.52
N GLN A 145 -4.78 -18.16 -10.86
CA GLN A 145 -5.03 -16.72 -10.85
C GLN A 145 -5.46 -16.32 -9.44
N ALA A 146 -5.19 -15.08 -9.03
CA ALA A 146 -5.81 -14.55 -7.81
C ALA A 146 -7.34 -14.56 -7.98
N PRO A 147 -8.11 -15.11 -7.02
CA PRO A 147 -9.56 -14.96 -7.03
C PRO A 147 -9.93 -13.47 -7.11
N GLN A 148 -10.68 -13.09 -8.15
CA GLN A 148 -11.51 -11.88 -8.07
C GLN A 148 -12.67 -12.20 -7.13
N ALA A 149 -13.02 -11.22 -6.30
CA ALA A 149 -13.86 -11.34 -5.10
C ALA A 149 -13.18 -12.08 -3.93
N CYS A 150 -12.94 -11.35 -2.84
CA CYS A 150 -13.16 -11.90 -1.52
C CYS A 150 -14.68 -11.82 -1.29
N ASP A 151 -15.37 -12.93 -1.03
CA ASP A 151 -16.82 -12.91 -0.74
C ASP A 151 -17.17 -12.06 0.52
N ASP A 152 -16.18 -11.79 1.37
CA ASP A 152 -16.25 -10.87 2.52
C ASP A 152 -15.70 -9.45 2.21
N ALA A 153 -15.60 -9.04 0.95
CA ALA A 153 -15.15 -7.70 0.57
C ALA A 153 -16.12 -6.63 1.09
N THR A 154 -15.76 -6.01 2.21
CA THR A 154 -16.55 -4.93 2.81
C THR A 154 -16.63 -3.75 1.84
N VAL A 155 -17.86 -3.33 1.53
CA VAL A 155 -18.13 -2.12 0.75
C VAL A 155 -17.48 -0.92 1.46
N PHE A 156 -16.94 0.03 0.69
CA PHE A 156 -16.42 1.26 1.27
C PHE A 156 -17.51 1.98 2.09
N GLN A 157 -17.20 2.34 3.33
CA GLN A 157 -18.12 3.03 4.21
C GLN A 157 -17.85 4.53 4.14
N TRP A 158 -18.82 5.28 3.62
CA TRP A 158 -18.71 6.73 3.53
C TRP A 158 -18.43 7.37 4.90
N PRO A 159 -17.44 8.28 5.01
CA PRO A 159 -17.12 8.98 6.24
C PRO A 159 -18.35 9.66 6.84
N THR A 160 -18.57 9.40 8.12
CA THR A 160 -19.63 10.03 8.92
C THR A 160 -19.00 10.75 10.10
N GLN A 161 -19.61 11.86 10.53
CA GLN A 161 -19.28 12.50 11.79
C GLN A 161 -20.19 11.95 12.88
N THR A 162 -19.61 11.37 13.93
CA THR A 162 -20.32 10.97 15.15
C THR A 162 -20.24 12.10 16.16
N CYS A 163 -21.37 12.64 16.59
CA CYS A 163 -21.45 13.58 17.71
C CYS A 163 -22.10 12.86 18.91
N VAL A 164 -21.44 12.88 20.07
CA VAL A 164 -21.95 12.31 21.32
C VAL A 164 -21.62 13.21 22.52
N PRO A 165 -22.37 13.11 23.63
CA PRO A 165 -21.99 13.79 24.88
C PRO A 165 -20.58 13.40 25.33
N ALA A 166 -19.86 14.36 25.92
CA ALA A 166 -18.58 14.09 26.57
C ALA A 166 -18.71 13.03 27.69
N LEU A 167 -17.67 12.21 27.86
CA LEU A 167 -17.57 11.19 28.91
C LEU A 167 -17.61 11.81 30.32
N GLU A 168 -17.98 10.99 31.31
CA GLU A 168 -18.08 11.44 32.70
C GLU A 168 -16.73 11.91 33.24
N GLY A 169 -16.66 13.20 33.62
CA GLY A 169 -15.46 13.85 34.14
C GLY A 169 -14.72 14.73 33.12
N GLU A 170 -15.06 14.62 31.84
CA GLU A 170 -14.50 15.48 30.79
C GLU A 170 -15.25 16.81 30.63
N PRO A 171 -14.63 17.86 30.07
CA PRO A 171 -15.34 19.08 29.69
C PRO A 171 -16.36 18.82 28.58
N PRO A 172 -17.46 19.61 28.50
CA PRO A 172 -18.38 19.56 27.36
C PRO A 172 -17.65 19.75 26.03
N GLY A 173 -18.11 19.09 24.97
CA GLY A 173 -17.52 19.23 23.64
C GLY A 173 -17.83 20.59 22.98
N ALA A 174 -17.02 20.95 22.00
CA ALA A 174 -17.07 22.22 21.29
C ALA A 174 -18.38 22.41 20.51
N THR A 175 -18.96 21.32 19.99
CA THR A 175 -20.16 21.37 19.15
C THR A 175 -21.41 21.21 20.00
N HIS A 176 -21.97 22.33 20.46
CA HIS A 176 -23.19 22.38 21.28
C HIS A 176 -23.11 21.58 22.61
N GLY A 177 -21.91 21.27 23.10
CA GLY A 177 -21.67 20.43 24.29
C GLY A 177 -21.38 18.96 23.96
N GLU A 178 -21.54 18.55 22.70
CA GLU A 178 -21.16 17.23 22.18
C GLU A 178 -19.76 17.27 21.55
N VAL A 179 -19.05 16.17 21.67
CA VAL A 179 -17.77 15.92 21.00
C VAL A 179 -18.07 15.28 19.65
N CYS A 180 -17.62 15.91 18.56
CA CYS A 180 -17.89 15.46 17.20
C CYS A 180 -16.61 14.95 16.53
N THR A 181 -16.58 13.68 16.12
CA THR A 181 -15.41 13.01 15.54
C THR A 181 -15.75 12.40 14.18
N TRP A 182 -14.87 12.58 13.20
CA TRP A 182 -15.02 11.94 11.88
C TRP A 182 -14.54 10.49 11.89
N ASN A 183 -15.39 9.56 11.45
CA ASN A 183 -15.05 8.15 11.29
C ASN A 183 -14.27 7.93 9.96
N LEU A 184 -13.02 8.38 9.93
CA LEU A 184 -12.14 8.33 8.76
C LEU A 184 -10.66 8.29 9.21
N ILE A 185 -9.77 7.76 8.38
CA ILE A 185 -8.32 7.67 8.69
C ILE A 185 -7.64 9.04 8.93
N SER A 186 -8.17 10.12 8.35
CA SER A 186 -7.73 11.50 8.60
C SER A 186 -8.52 12.21 9.71
N GLY A 187 -9.48 11.52 10.34
CA GLY A 187 -10.34 12.09 11.36
C GLY A 187 -9.67 12.21 12.72
N SER A 188 -9.95 13.31 13.40
CA SER A 188 -9.50 13.59 14.77
C SER A 188 -10.69 13.98 15.66
N THR A 189 -10.61 13.63 16.94
CA THR A 189 -11.47 14.19 18.00
C THR A 189 -10.84 15.49 18.52
N GLU A 190 -11.46 16.11 19.53
CA GLU A 190 -10.92 17.30 20.19
C GLU A 190 -9.57 17.00 20.89
N GLU A 191 -8.64 17.96 20.86
CA GLU A 191 -7.30 17.79 21.45
C GLU A 191 -7.37 17.38 22.93
N GLY A 192 -6.60 16.34 23.28
CA GLY A 192 -6.53 15.80 24.64
C GLY A 192 -7.59 14.74 24.95
N ARG A 193 -8.52 14.45 24.03
CA ARG A 193 -9.40 13.27 24.09
C ARG A 193 -8.80 12.10 23.29
N SER A 194 -9.29 10.89 23.51
CA SER A 194 -8.94 9.70 22.72
C SER A 194 -9.86 9.56 21.50
N TYR A 195 -9.33 9.34 20.31
CA TYR A 195 -10.14 9.03 19.13
C TYR A 195 -10.96 7.75 19.34
N ALA A 196 -10.41 6.75 20.04
CA ALA A 196 -11.06 5.46 20.27
C ALA A 196 -12.35 5.55 21.13
N ASP A 197 -12.54 6.63 21.88
CA ASP A 197 -13.71 6.86 22.72
C ASP A 197 -14.87 7.57 21.98
N TYR A 198 -14.56 8.28 20.87
CA TYR A 198 -15.49 9.18 20.19
C TYR A 198 -15.67 8.89 18.68
N GLY A 199 -14.70 8.24 18.04
CA GLY A 199 -14.75 7.73 16.67
C GLY A 199 -14.84 6.21 16.61
N SER A 200 -14.76 5.65 15.40
CA SER A 200 -14.84 4.20 15.19
C SER A 200 -13.63 3.67 14.43
N CYS A 201 -12.76 2.93 15.13
CA CYS A 201 -11.66 2.21 14.49
C CYS A 201 -12.14 1.12 13.53
N GLU A 202 -13.29 0.48 13.77
CA GLU A 202 -13.88 -0.51 12.84
C GLU A 202 -14.21 0.08 11.45
N ILE A 203 -14.71 1.32 11.40
CA ILE A 203 -14.94 2.03 10.14
C ILE A 203 -13.61 2.37 9.46
N VAL A 204 -12.60 2.79 10.25
CA VAL A 204 -11.24 3.06 9.75
C VAL A 204 -10.61 1.80 9.16
N TYR A 205 -10.65 0.67 9.85
CA TYR A 205 -10.16 -0.63 9.37
C TYR A 205 -10.92 -1.12 8.15
N THR A 206 -12.24 -0.91 8.09
CA THR A 206 -13.07 -1.26 6.94
C THR A 206 -12.58 -0.51 5.69
N ASN A 207 -12.36 0.80 5.81
CA ASN A 207 -11.96 1.64 4.68
C ASN A 207 -10.49 1.47 4.31
N ARG A 208 -9.61 1.39 5.30
CA ARG A 208 -8.16 1.25 5.17
C ARG A 208 -7.65 0.15 6.12
N PRO A 209 -7.74 -1.13 5.70
CA PRO A 209 -7.20 -2.24 6.48
C PRO A 209 -5.73 -2.03 6.78
N TYR A 210 -5.31 -2.44 7.97
CA TYR A 210 -3.92 -2.46 8.38
C TYR A 210 -3.49 -3.90 8.64
N TYR A 211 -2.18 -4.12 8.67
CA TYR A 211 -1.57 -5.37 9.12
C TYR A 211 -0.59 -5.04 10.23
N PRO A 212 -0.56 -5.81 11.33
CA PRO A 212 0.43 -5.60 12.37
C PRO A 212 1.82 -5.87 11.79
N LEU A 213 2.76 -4.99 12.11
CA LEU A 213 4.15 -5.11 11.69
C LEU A 213 5.02 -4.76 12.90
N PRO A 214 6.10 -5.52 13.18
CA PRO A 214 6.98 -5.23 14.29
C PRO A 214 7.56 -3.82 14.17
N ALA A 215 7.98 -3.28 15.32
CA ALA A 215 8.75 -2.06 15.42
C ALA A 215 9.91 -2.06 14.41
N TRP A 216 10.27 -0.89 13.87
CA TRP A 216 11.47 -0.79 13.03
C TRP A 216 12.71 -1.16 13.84
N GLU A 217 12.83 -0.57 15.03
CA GLU A 217 13.79 -0.90 16.06
C GLU A 217 13.09 -1.01 17.42
N GLU A 218 13.59 -1.87 18.30
CA GLU A 218 13.12 -1.93 19.70
C GLU A 218 13.69 -0.71 20.46
N PRO A 219 12.87 0.05 21.21
CA PRO A 219 13.36 1.21 21.93
C PRO A 219 14.50 0.85 22.88
N PRO A 220 15.56 1.66 22.97
CA PRO A 220 16.66 1.38 23.90
C PRO A 220 16.14 1.37 25.33
N ALA A 221 16.60 0.39 26.12
CA ALA A 221 16.20 0.26 27.54
C ALA A 221 16.69 1.42 28.42
N GLU A 222 17.75 2.12 27.99
CA GLU A 222 18.31 3.31 28.61
C GLU A 222 18.63 4.33 27.50
N ASP A 223 18.01 5.52 27.56
CA ASP A 223 18.32 6.67 26.70
C ASP A 223 18.42 7.92 27.58
N PRO A 224 19.46 8.77 27.46
CA PRO A 224 19.57 10.03 28.21
C PRO A 224 18.36 10.97 28.06
N ARG A 225 17.60 10.90 26.96
CA ARG A 225 16.37 11.66 26.72
C ARG A 225 15.24 11.28 27.69
N TYR A 226 15.25 10.07 28.25
CA TYR A 226 14.23 9.63 29.21
C TYR A 226 14.35 10.31 30.57
N ASP A 227 15.47 10.97 30.88
CA ASP A 227 15.64 11.83 32.05
C ASP A 227 15.46 13.34 31.72
N ASP A 228 15.21 13.70 30.45
CA ASP A 228 14.96 15.08 30.02
C ASP A 228 13.46 15.39 30.11
N GLU A 229 13.07 16.15 31.15
CA GLU A 229 11.68 16.57 31.37
C GLU A 229 11.09 17.36 30.19
N ALA A 230 11.89 18.10 29.42
CA ALA A 230 11.42 18.88 28.29
C ALA A 230 11.17 17.99 27.06
N TRP A 231 12.09 17.07 26.76
CA TRP A 231 11.88 16.10 25.68
C TRP A 231 10.71 15.16 25.99
N LEU A 232 10.59 14.69 27.25
CA LEU A 232 9.44 13.89 27.67
C LEU A 232 8.12 14.67 27.55
N ALA A 233 8.07 15.94 27.94
CA ALA A 233 6.86 16.73 27.78
C ALA A 233 6.45 16.89 26.31
N GLU A 234 7.43 17.02 25.41
CA GLU A 234 7.20 17.15 23.97
C GLU A 234 6.76 15.82 23.34
N SER A 235 7.49 14.73 23.60
CA SER A 235 7.17 13.38 23.14
C SER A 235 5.79 12.91 23.61
N ASN A 236 5.40 13.23 24.86
CA ASN A 236 4.06 12.96 25.37
C ASN A 236 2.97 13.83 24.73
N TRP A 237 3.27 15.09 24.36
CA TRP A 237 2.33 15.92 23.60
C TRP A 237 2.15 15.38 22.19
N VAL A 238 3.21 15.04 21.47
CA VAL A 238 3.11 14.39 20.14
C VAL A 238 2.28 13.11 20.22
N ALA A 239 2.56 12.24 21.20
CA ALA A 239 1.76 11.04 21.44
C ALA A 239 0.28 11.35 21.74
N SER A 240 -0.05 12.48 22.38
CA SER A 240 -1.45 12.89 22.61
C SER A 240 -2.14 13.33 21.31
N GLN A 241 -1.45 14.02 20.40
CA GLN A 241 -1.98 14.38 19.08
C GLN A 241 -2.37 13.13 18.26
N VAL A 242 -1.50 12.12 18.27
CA VAL A 242 -1.78 10.82 17.64
C VAL A 242 -2.95 10.11 18.33
N ARG A 243 -3.01 10.13 19.67
CA ARG A 243 -4.11 9.51 20.44
C ARG A 243 -5.45 10.20 20.22
N SER A 244 -5.47 11.50 19.92
CA SER A 244 -6.66 12.25 19.50
C SER A 244 -7.08 12.00 18.04
N SER A 245 -6.36 11.14 17.30
CA SER A 245 -6.58 10.95 15.86
C SER A 245 -6.71 9.48 15.48
N ALA A 246 -7.37 9.20 14.34
CA ALA A 246 -7.57 7.84 13.83
C ALA A 246 -6.28 7.02 13.61
N CYS A 247 -5.11 7.67 13.58
CA CYS A 247 -3.81 7.02 13.66
C CYS A 247 -3.67 6.07 14.86
N SER A 248 -4.30 6.38 16.00
CA SER A 248 -4.29 5.51 17.19
C SER A 248 -4.90 4.11 16.93
N CYS A 249 -5.81 3.98 15.95
CA CYS A 249 -6.37 2.68 15.59
C CYS A 249 -5.30 1.70 15.07
N CYS A 250 -4.22 2.21 14.46
CA CYS A 250 -3.14 1.37 13.93
C CYS A 250 -1.82 1.50 14.69
N HIS A 251 -1.64 2.58 15.48
CA HIS A 251 -0.37 2.98 16.08
C HIS A 251 -0.46 3.20 17.60
N SER A 252 -1.29 2.42 18.27
CA SER A 252 -1.48 2.38 19.73
C SER A 252 -1.94 0.97 20.13
N ASP A 253 -1.93 0.64 21.42
CA ASP A 253 -2.44 -0.62 21.98
C ASP A 253 -3.97 -0.81 21.79
N VAL A 254 -4.67 0.18 21.23
CA VAL A 254 -6.05 0.05 20.69
C VAL A 254 -6.09 -0.88 19.46
N ALA A 255 -4.98 -1.03 18.74
CA ALA A 255 -4.85 -1.88 17.56
C ALA A 255 -4.99 -3.37 17.94
N THR A 256 -6.15 -3.98 17.63
CA THR A 256 -6.55 -5.31 18.11
C THR A 256 -5.68 -6.47 17.62
N LEU A 257 -4.95 -6.27 16.51
CA LEU A 257 -3.99 -7.23 15.95
C LEU A 257 -2.53 -6.96 16.37
N GLY A 258 -2.28 -5.94 17.20
CA GLY A 258 -0.97 -5.32 17.39
C GLY A 258 -0.79 -4.09 16.47
N SER A 259 0.22 -3.27 16.73
CA SER A 259 0.46 -2.03 16.00
C SER A 259 1.09 -2.26 14.62
N ALA A 260 0.92 -1.29 13.72
CA ALA A 260 1.54 -1.24 12.41
C ALA A 260 2.85 -0.43 12.48
N ARG A 261 4.01 -1.11 12.53
CA ARG A 261 5.37 -0.54 12.51
C ARG A 261 5.80 0.31 13.70
N TRP A 262 4.91 1.03 14.37
CA TRP A 262 5.22 1.88 15.52
C TRP A 262 3.98 2.03 16.41
N SER A 263 4.18 2.27 17.71
CA SER A 263 3.09 2.47 18.68
C SER A 263 3.43 3.56 19.68
N ILE A 264 2.54 4.54 19.88
CA ILE A 264 2.66 5.58 20.91
C ILE A 264 2.61 5.06 22.36
N ASP A 265 2.28 3.78 22.52
CA ASP A 265 2.21 3.10 23.82
C ASP A 265 3.48 2.26 24.12
N ALA A 266 4.49 2.27 23.21
CA ALA A 266 5.76 1.56 23.36
C ALA A 266 6.73 2.16 24.41
N GLY A 267 6.25 2.99 25.33
CA GLY A 267 7.05 3.66 26.36
C GLY A 267 7.64 5.02 25.91
N PRO A 268 8.58 5.60 26.66
CA PRO A 268 9.09 6.95 26.38
C PRO A 268 9.80 7.04 25.01
N GLY A 269 10.57 6.02 24.63
CA GLY A 269 11.24 5.91 23.33
C GLY A 269 10.34 5.38 22.20
N TRP A 270 9.03 5.65 22.23
CA TRP A 270 8.13 5.16 21.18
C TRP A 270 8.52 5.64 19.77
N VAL A 271 9.15 6.82 19.67
CA VAL A 271 9.68 7.37 18.40
C VAL A 271 10.80 6.51 17.82
N ASP A 272 11.57 5.81 18.67
CA ASP A 272 12.63 4.88 18.26
C ASP A 272 12.08 3.65 17.53
N THR A 273 10.77 3.36 17.66
CA THR A 273 10.10 2.33 16.84
C THR A 273 9.90 2.73 15.37
N MET A 274 10.09 3.99 15.00
CA MET A 274 9.95 4.48 13.62
C MET A 274 11.24 4.34 12.80
N SER A 275 11.09 4.11 11.49
CA SER A 275 12.20 4.27 10.53
C SER A 275 12.54 5.75 10.30
N GLU A 276 13.76 6.01 9.81
CA GLU A 276 14.20 7.35 9.39
C GLU A 276 13.29 7.94 8.30
N GLU A 277 12.80 7.11 7.36
CA GLU A 277 11.79 7.49 6.36
C GLU A 277 10.48 7.97 7.01
N GLY A 278 10.04 7.30 8.08
CA GLY A 278 8.85 7.68 8.85
C GLY A 278 9.03 9.02 9.57
N LEU A 279 10.20 9.24 10.18
CA LEU A 279 10.53 10.53 10.77
C LEU A 279 10.61 11.64 9.71
N ALA A 280 11.22 11.37 8.55
CA ALA A 280 11.32 12.32 7.44
C ALA A 280 9.94 12.74 6.90
N LEU A 281 9.00 11.80 6.80
CA LEU A 281 7.60 12.06 6.51
C LEU A 281 6.96 13.00 7.55
N PHE A 282 7.12 12.71 8.85
CA PHE A 282 6.50 13.51 9.91
C PHE A 282 7.22 14.85 10.20
N ALA A 283 8.46 15.01 9.73
CA ALA A 283 9.20 16.26 9.67
C ALA A 283 8.97 17.05 8.36
N GLY A 284 8.05 16.60 7.49
CA GLY A 284 7.63 17.35 6.29
C GLY A 284 8.61 17.32 5.10
N HIS A 285 9.58 16.39 5.08
CA HIS A 285 10.55 16.26 3.99
C HIS A 285 10.01 15.50 2.76
N THR A 286 8.84 14.86 2.84
CA THR A 286 8.20 14.12 1.73
C THR A 286 6.72 14.46 1.62
N ASP A 287 6.15 14.45 0.39
CA ASP A 287 4.72 14.69 0.20
C ASP A 287 3.87 13.56 0.81
N SER A 288 2.96 13.93 1.71
CA SER A 288 2.03 13.03 2.38
C SER A 288 0.59 13.14 1.86
N SER A 289 0.32 13.99 0.87
CA SER A 289 -1.04 14.32 0.42
C SER A 289 -1.85 13.09 -0.04
N THR A 290 -1.18 12.06 -0.57
CA THR A 290 -1.83 10.80 -0.95
C THR A 290 -2.45 10.04 0.22
N LEU A 291 -2.00 10.30 1.46
CA LEU A 291 -2.49 9.65 2.67
C LEU A 291 -3.81 10.23 3.17
N GLY A 292 -4.21 11.41 2.67
CA GLY A 292 -5.49 12.08 2.92
C GLY A 292 -5.53 13.03 4.11
N ALA A 293 -6.20 14.16 3.94
CA ALA A 293 -6.36 15.19 4.96
C ALA A 293 -7.61 16.04 4.71
N PHE A 294 -8.10 16.71 5.75
CA PHE A 294 -9.11 17.75 5.61
C PHE A 294 -8.46 19.04 5.06
N ALA A 295 -9.17 19.74 4.17
CA ALA A 295 -8.66 20.93 3.49
C ALA A 295 -8.64 22.17 4.39
N ASP A 296 -9.55 22.22 5.37
CA ASP A 296 -9.56 23.18 6.48
C ASP A 296 -9.41 22.38 7.79
N PRO A 297 -8.37 22.61 8.60
CA PRO A 297 -8.23 21.97 9.91
C PRO A 297 -9.44 22.16 10.84
N GLU A 298 -10.19 23.26 10.69
CA GLU A 298 -11.39 23.51 11.50
C GLU A 298 -12.51 22.49 11.23
N ASP A 299 -12.58 21.90 10.03
CA ASP A 299 -13.50 20.79 9.72
C ASP A 299 -13.13 19.50 10.51
N ASN A 300 -11.93 19.46 11.11
CA ASN A 300 -11.35 18.32 11.80
C ASN A 300 -10.83 18.68 13.21
N ASN A 301 -11.59 19.49 13.96
CA ASN A 301 -11.27 19.89 15.34
C ASN A 301 -9.92 20.63 15.51
N GLY A 302 -9.45 21.32 14.47
CA GLY A 302 -8.18 22.05 14.44
C GLY A 302 -6.97 21.21 14.03
N PHE A 303 -7.15 19.92 13.72
CA PHE A 303 -6.04 19.03 13.35
C PHE A 303 -5.67 19.16 11.86
N ASP A 304 -4.50 19.76 11.60
CA ASP A 304 -3.82 19.71 10.31
C ASP A 304 -3.14 18.35 10.12
N ARG A 305 -3.15 17.86 8.88
CA ARG A 305 -2.36 16.71 8.42
C ARG A 305 -1.73 16.93 7.02
N ILE A 306 -1.97 18.10 6.42
CA ILE A 306 -1.46 18.45 5.09
C ILE A 306 0.04 18.75 5.17
N ASN A 307 0.46 19.41 6.26
CA ASN A 307 1.78 20.00 6.37
C ASN A 307 2.75 19.15 7.22
N SER A 308 2.23 18.31 8.13
CA SER A 308 3.02 17.50 9.07
C SER A 308 2.88 15.98 8.89
N ALA A 309 1.98 15.49 8.04
CA ALA A 309 1.60 14.07 7.81
C ALA A 309 1.06 13.29 9.04
N MET A 310 1.63 13.55 10.23
CA MET A 310 1.08 13.29 11.55
C MET A 310 0.02 14.36 11.86
N PRO A 311 -1.21 13.98 12.27
CA PRO A 311 -2.23 14.94 12.68
C PRO A 311 -1.77 15.80 13.86
N THR A 312 -1.99 17.11 13.82
CA THR A 312 -1.67 18.03 14.93
C THR A 312 -2.46 19.33 14.93
N THR A 313 -2.67 19.92 16.10
CA THR A 313 -3.14 21.31 16.27
C THR A 313 -2.01 22.37 16.20
N ASP A 314 -0.73 21.96 16.18
CA ASP A 314 0.42 22.86 16.09
C ASP A 314 1.50 22.29 15.15
N VAL A 315 1.40 22.69 13.87
CA VAL A 315 2.26 22.21 12.77
C VAL A 315 3.73 22.57 13.00
N GLU A 316 4.04 23.80 13.40
CA GLU A 316 5.44 24.24 13.58
C GLU A 316 6.12 23.44 14.68
N ARG A 317 5.40 23.19 15.79
CA ARG A 317 5.86 22.38 16.91
C ARG A 317 6.05 20.91 16.55
N MET A 318 5.09 20.31 15.84
CA MET A 318 5.15 18.92 15.38
C MET A 318 6.35 18.67 14.44
N LEU A 319 6.55 19.55 13.45
CA LEU A 319 7.67 19.49 12.52
C LEU A 319 9.01 19.64 13.26
N ALA A 320 9.10 20.58 14.21
CA ALA A 320 10.33 20.80 14.99
C ALA A 320 10.71 19.59 15.85
N PHE A 321 9.73 18.85 16.41
CA PHE A 321 10.00 17.62 17.16
C PHE A 321 10.64 16.55 16.27
N PHE A 322 9.99 16.21 15.14
CA PHE A 322 10.51 15.16 14.25
C PHE A 322 11.82 15.55 13.56
N GLN A 323 12.03 16.83 13.27
CA GLN A 323 13.33 17.34 12.80
C GLN A 323 14.43 17.13 13.86
N GLY A 324 14.15 17.38 15.14
CA GLY A 324 15.09 17.10 16.23
C GLY A 324 15.45 15.62 16.37
N GLU A 325 14.50 14.73 16.09
CA GLU A 325 14.72 13.27 16.10
C GLU A 325 15.58 12.79 14.92
N LEU A 326 15.42 13.39 13.73
CA LEU A 326 16.33 13.17 12.59
C LEU A 326 17.75 13.66 12.89
N GLU A 327 17.89 14.84 13.51
CA GLU A 327 19.18 15.40 13.93
C GLU A 327 19.85 14.53 15.00
N HIS A 328 19.08 14.01 15.96
CA HIS A 328 19.57 13.07 16.98
C HIS A 328 20.16 11.81 16.35
N ARG A 329 19.47 11.25 15.34
CA ARG A 329 19.94 10.08 14.57
C ARG A 329 21.05 10.41 13.55
N SER A 330 21.45 11.67 13.44
CA SER A 330 22.44 12.15 12.46
C SER A 330 22.05 11.88 10.99
N VAL A 331 20.75 11.88 10.71
CA VAL A 331 20.23 11.75 9.33
C VAL A 331 20.65 12.97 8.52
N THR A 332 21.17 12.75 7.31
CA THR A 332 21.77 13.81 6.49
C THR A 332 20.78 14.38 5.48
N ASP A 333 20.87 15.69 5.17
CA ASP A 333 20.11 16.35 4.10
C ASP A 333 20.13 15.56 2.78
N ALA A 334 21.30 15.03 2.38
CA ALA A 334 21.46 14.24 1.15
C ALA A 334 20.70 12.90 1.14
N TYR A 335 20.33 12.36 2.31
CA TYR A 335 19.43 11.22 2.43
C TYR A 335 17.97 11.69 2.33
N LEU A 336 17.60 12.76 3.04
CA LEU A 336 16.26 13.34 3.01
C LEU A 336 15.86 13.78 1.58
N GLU A 337 16.76 14.47 0.87
CA GLU A 337 16.63 14.82 -0.56
C GLU A 337 16.55 13.62 -1.51
N SER A 338 16.91 12.41 -1.06
CA SER A 338 16.86 11.18 -1.85
C SER A 338 15.58 10.36 -1.64
N LEU A 339 14.75 10.73 -0.65
CA LEU A 339 13.51 10.03 -0.35
C LEU A 339 12.46 10.29 -1.44
N PRO A 340 11.73 9.26 -1.90
CA PRO A 340 10.57 9.46 -2.75
C PRO A 340 9.37 10.00 -1.95
N ASP A 341 8.43 10.65 -2.64
CA ASP A 341 7.12 10.98 -2.08
C ASP A 341 6.42 9.74 -1.52
N ILE A 342 5.65 9.91 -0.44
CA ILE A 342 5.00 8.81 0.24
C ILE A 342 3.63 8.51 -0.39
N GLY A 343 3.41 7.21 -0.65
CA GLY A 343 2.15 6.68 -1.18
C GLY A 343 2.33 5.57 -2.21
N GLY A 344 3.49 5.50 -2.89
CA GLY A 344 3.81 4.46 -3.86
C GLY A 344 2.71 4.30 -4.93
N PRO A 345 1.98 3.17 -4.99
CA PRO A 345 0.84 3.01 -5.90
C PRO A 345 -0.23 4.11 -5.80
N LEU A 346 -0.39 4.76 -4.64
CA LEU A 346 -1.35 5.85 -4.46
C LEU A 346 -0.95 7.12 -5.23
N ILE A 347 0.34 7.39 -5.36
CA ILE A 347 0.87 8.49 -6.20
C ILE A 347 0.55 8.20 -7.66
N LEU A 348 0.88 6.97 -8.12
CA LEU A 348 0.59 6.52 -9.49
C LEU A 348 -0.91 6.59 -9.83
N GLN A 349 -1.79 6.40 -8.86
CA GLN A 349 -3.25 6.55 -9.03
C GLN A 349 -3.68 8.02 -9.01
N ARG A 350 -3.24 8.82 -8.02
CA ARG A 350 -3.52 10.27 -7.93
C ARG A 350 -3.14 10.99 -9.23
N ASP A 351 -1.97 10.67 -9.75
CA ASP A 351 -1.35 11.35 -10.90
C ASP A 351 -1.71 10.69 -12.25
N TYR A 352 -2.56 9.65 -12.24
CA TYR A 352 -3.04 9.01 -13.45
C TYR A 352 -3.98 9.94 -14.24
N VAL A 353 -3.55 10.33 -15.44
CA VAL A 353 -4.37 11.10 -16.38
C VAL A 353 -5.32 10.14 -17.12
N PRO A 354 -6.66 10.25 -16.94
CA PRO A 354 -7.60 9.34 -17.57
C PRO A 354 -7.66 9.54 -19.09
N GLY A 355 -7.52 8.43 -19.83
CA GLY A 355 -7.75 8.37 -21.27
C GLY A 355 -9.21 8.08 -21.64
N THR A 356 -9.50 8.01 -22.94
CA THR A 356 -10.78 7.48 -23.43
C THR A 356 -10.91 5.99 -23.10
N CYS A 357 -12.09 5.56 -22.67
CA CYS A 357 -12.39 4.16 -22.36
C CYS A 357 -12.13 3.22 -23.55
N GLY A 358 -11.87 1.94 -23.25
CA GLY A 358 -11.71 0.90 -24.25
C GLY A 358 -13.01 0.61 -25.02
N ALA A 359 -12.89 -0.19 -26.09
CA ALA A 359 -14.07 -0.63 -26.83
C ALA A 359 -14.94 -1.54 -25.95
N GLY A 360 -16.15 -1.07 -25.61
CA GLY A 360 -17.06 -1.78 -24.71
C GLY A 360 -16.96 -1.36 -23.23
N GLU A 361 -16.41 -0.17 -22.95
CA GLU A 361 -16.32 0.42 -21.61
C GLU A 361 -16.77 1.89 -21.62
N GLY A 362 -17.22 2.38 -20.48
CA GLY A 362 -17.63 3.78 -20.28
C GLY A 362 -19.14 3.93 -20.05
N LEU A 363 -19.65 5.16 -20.17
CA LEU A 363 -21.08 5.46 -20.00
C LEU A 363 -21.81 5.35 -21.34
N ASP A 364 -22.93 4.65 -21.37
CA ASP A 364 -23.82 4.58 -22.54
C ASP A 364 -24.74 5.81 -22.67
N GLY A 365 -25.55 5.83 -23.74
CA GLY A 365 -26.47 6.94 -24.02
C GLY A 365 -27.65 7.07 -23.06
N ASP A 366 -27.92 6.04 -22.24
CA ASP A 366 -28.95 6.04 -21.19
C ASP A 366 -28.34 6.32 -19.79
N GLY A 367 -27.02 6.45 -19.70
CA GLY A 367 -26.27 6.77 -18.48
C GLY A 367 -25.81 5.54 -17.68
N ASN A 368 -25.89 4.33 -18.23
CA ASN A 368 -25.39 3.13 -17.56
C ASN A 368 -23.87 3.04 -17.69
N LEU A 369 -23.17 2.66 -16.61
CA LEU A 369 -21.76 2.30 -16.70
C LEU A 369 -21.60 0.87 -17.25
N ILE A 370 -20.79 0.75 -18.30
CA ILE A 370 -20.27 -0.51 -18.80
C ILE A 370 -18.82 -0.65 -18.34
N TRP A 371 -18.54 -1.68 -17.54
CA TRP A 371 -17.27 -1.89 -16.86
C TRP A 371 -16.90 -3.38 -16.87
N ASN A 372 -15.66 -3.70 -17.25
CA ASN A 372 -15.17 -5.08 -17.34
C ASN A 372 -14.07 -5.41 -16.32
N GLY A 373 -13.70 -4.48 -15.43
CA GLY A 373 -12.61 -4.62 -14.46
C GLY A 373 -12.93 -5.47 -13.22
N GLY A 374 -14.09 -6.13 -13.18
CA GLY A 374 -14.56 -6.93 -12.03
C GLY A 374 -15.34 -6.11 -10.99
N GLU A 375 -15.37 -6.57 -9.75
CA GLU A 375 -16.06 -5.87 -8.65
C GLU A 375 -15.29 -4.61 -8.23
N ALA A 376 -16.02 -3.54 -7.88
CA ALA A 376 -15.47 -2.28 -7.39
C ALA A 376 -15.93 -2.03 -5.95
N ARG A 377 -15.02 -1.63 -5.05
CA ARG A 377 -15.35 -1.27 -3.65
C ARG A 377 -16.08 0.07 -3.53
N TYR A 378 -15.89 0.95 -4.51
CA TYR A 378 -16.53 2.26 -4.67
C TYR A 378 -16.34 2.73 -6.13
N LEU A 379 -17.15 3.69 -6.57
CA LEU A 379 -17.14 4.21 -7.93
C LEU A 379 -17.43 5.72 -7.94
N TYR A 380 -16.59 6.50 -8.64
CA TYR A 380 -16.80 7.93 -8.87
C TYR A 380 -17.00 8.20 -10.36
N VAL A 381 -17.99 9.03 -10.68
CA VAL A 381 -18.16 9.65 -12.00
C VAL A 381 -17.86 11.13 -11.85
N LEU A 382 -16.83 11.61 -12.55
CA LEU A 382 -16.28 12.94 -12.40
C LEU A 382 -16.32 13.71 -13.73
N SER A 383 -16.24 15.04 -13.69
CA SER A 383 -15.87 15.84 -14.85
C SER A 383 -14.41 15.57 -15.24
N ALA A 384 -14.07 15.77 -16.51
CA ALA A 384 -12.75 15.42 -17.06
C ALA A 384 -11.58 16.24 -16.48
N ASP A 385 -11.88 17.32 -15.76
CA ASP A 385 -10.98 18.26 -15.10
C ASP A 385 -11.01 18.17 -13.56
N ALA A 386 -11.83 17.29 -12.99
CA ALA A 386 -11.88 17.05 -11.56
C ALA A 386 -10.61 16.35 -11.05
N ALA A 387 -10.25 16.61 -9.80
CA ALA A 387 -9.18 15.87 -9.13
C ALA A 387 -9.58 14.40 -8.87
N ASN A 388 -8.62 13.49 -8.89
CA ASN A 388 -8.83 12.11 -8.46
C ASN A 388 -9.01 12.06 -6.93
N PRO A 389 -10.08 11.43 -6.38
CA PRO A 389 -10.30 11.34 -4.93
C PRO A 389 -9.28 10.47 -4.17
N GLY A 390 -8.50 9.63 -4.86
CA GLY A 390 -7.50 8.74 -4.26
C GLY A 390 -8.03 7.36 -3.84
N LEU A 391 -7.17 6.54 -3.21
CA LEU A 391 -7.50 5.19 -2.76
C LEU A 391 -6.99 4.85 -1.34
N PRO A 392 -7.87 4.41 -0.41
CA PRO A 392 -9.31 4.72 -0.41
C PRO A 392 -9.50 6.24 -0.61
N PRO A 393 -10.71 6.76 -0.95
CA PRO A 393 -10.87 8.19 -1.17
C PRO A 393 -10.41 8.97 0.07
N ASN A 394 -9.24 9.58 -0.10
CA ASN A 394 -8.39 10.15 0.95
C ASN A 394 -8.45 11.68 0.88
N LEU A 395 -8.77 12.21 -0.30
CA LEU A 395 -9.05 13.62 -0.53
C LEU A 395 -10.55 13.89 -0.38
N HIS A 396 -10.92 15.12 -0.03
CA HIS A 396 -12.31 15.58 -0.04
C HIS A 396 -12.99 15.26 -1.38
N LEU A 397 -14.32 15.08 -1.33
CA LEU A 397 -15.18 14.93 -2.51
C LEU A 397 -14.81 15.97 -3.59
N PRO A 398 -14.20 15.56 -4.73
CA PRO A 398 -13.63 16.51 -5.66
C PRO A 398 -14.69 17.41 -6.29
N VAL A 399 -14.37 18.71 -6.42
CA VAL A 399 -15.16 19.62 -7.25
C VAL A 399 -15.19 19.05 -8.67
N GLY A 400 -16.39 18.90 -9.23
CA GLY A 400 -16.61 18.18 -10.49
C GLY A 400 -17.11 16.75 -10.32
N THR A 401 -17.27 16.22 -9.09
CA THR A 401 -17.96 14.94 -8.88
C THR A 401 -19.42 15.04 -9.35
N LEU A 402 -19.81 14.19 -10.30
CA LEU A 402 -21.14 14.13 -10.90
C LEU A 402 -22.02 13.09 -10.19
N TRP A 403 -21.42 11.96 -9.80
CA TRP A 403 -22.08 10.87 -9.09
C TRP A 403 -21.06 9.99 -8.36
N LEU A 404 -21.49 9.29 -7.31
CA LEU A 404 -20.70 8.36 -6.52
C LEU A 404 -21.55 7.19 -5.99
N ALA A 405 -20.91 6.05 -5.73
CA ALA A 405 -21.45 4.92 -4.98
C ALA A 405 -20.34 4.23 -4.18
#